data_AF-R9A2N0-F1
#
_entry.id   AF-R9A2N0-F1
#
_cell.length_a   1.000
_cell.length_b   1.000
_cell.length_c   1.000
_cell.angle_alpha   90.00
_cell.angle_beta   90.00
_cell.angle_gamma   90.00
#
_symmetry.space_group_name_H-M   'P 1'
#
loop_
_entity.id
_entity.type
_entity.pdbx_description
1 polymer ?
#
loop_
_entity_poly.entity_id
_entity_poly.type
_entity_poly.pdbx_seq_one_letter_code
_entity_poly.pdbx_strand_id
1 'polypeptide(L)'
;MKTSYIQFISFGSVLFSFIFTLSLSANSYYEEGYEMEQMNTLFAIPLYEKALSQKPSGKLQKAVVSRLFFLYKKHGKLLDALFLGSKYPSLIPSKERSWIWSHLTEIYKPIGVSELSATYVLASKASSDKFSELSEHLKISNAQKLYEFASILLLKRKQYKVILSIYAENPSMAKTPLFIGISEFKIGADSGKEFLKTILGESESERTDQEKSDVLYLMGVYYRQTTEYELSARYFRMSGSFGSKPRADLETTKSLVLKGNTKEMCSTFKFTPSSTDEIETLLYFYCSPNANNSWKPYEPSIRILAEREGNEFLTLLFPGINQ
;
A
#
# COMPACT_ATOMS: atom_id res chain seq x y z
N MET A 1 -41.13 -26.69 -19.82
CA MET A 1 -40.59 -25.57 -20.63
C MET A 1 -40.91 -24.17 -20.08
N LYS A 2 -42.08 -23.91 -19.46
CA LYS A 2 -42.41 -22.58 -18.91
C LYS A 2 -41.67 -22.19 -17.61
N THR A 3 -41.31 -23.16 -16.77
CA THR A 3 -40.63 -22.92 -15.48
C THR A 3 -39.18 -22.45 -15.63
N SER A 4 -38.45 -22.93 -16.64
CA SER A 4 -37.07 -22.47 -16.91
C SER A 4 -37.02 -21.03 -17.43
N TYR A 5 -38.03 -20.57 -18.16
CA TYR A 5 -38.06 -19.22 -18.74
C TYR A 5 -38.22 -18.13 -17.65
N ILE A 6 -38.98 -18.42 -16.60
CA ILE A 6 -39.19 -17.50 -15.46
C ILE A 6 -37.92 -17.37 -14.61
N GLN A 7 -37.15 -18.46 -14.44
CA GLN A 7 -35.86 -18.42 -13.75
C GLN A 7 -34.82 -17.58 -14.51
N PHE A 8 -34.74 -17.70 -15.85
CA PHE A 8 -33.85 -16.90 -16.69
C PHE A 8 -34.19 -15.40 -16.67
N ILE A 9 -35.48 -15.02 -16.66
CA ILE A 9 -35.90 -13.62 -16.56
C ILE A 9 -35.57 -13.03 -15.17
N SER A 10 -35.78 -13.80 -14.09
CA SER A 10 -35.42 -13.34 -12.75
C SER A 10 -33.90 -13.17 -12.58
N PHE A 11 -33.10 -14.08 -13.16
CA PHE A 11 -31.65 -13.99 -13.14
C PHE A 11 -31.12 -12.80 -13.94
N GLY A 12 -31.70 -12.53 -15.12
CA GLY A 12 -31.38 -11.35 -15.94
C GLY A 12 -31.74 -10.02 -15.27
N SER A 13 -32.86 -9.96 -14.55
CA SER A 13 -33.28 -8.76 -13.81
C SER A 13 -32.39 -8.47 -12.60
N VAL A 14 -31.95 -9.52 -11.89
CA VAL A 14 -30.98 -9.39 -10.78
C VAL A 14 -29.60 -8.95 -11.30
N LEU A 15 -29.12 -9.54 -12.40
CA LEU A 15 -27.85 -9.14 -13.04
C LEU A 15 -27.88 -7.70 -13.55
N PHE A 16 -28.98 -7.28 -14.18
CA PHE A 16 -29.15 -5.92 -14.67
C PHE A 16 -29.19 -4.91 -13.53
N SER A 17 -29.92 -5.22 -12.46
CA SER A 17 -29.97 -4.37 -11.26
C SER A 17 -28.58 -4.22 -10.62
N PHE A 18 -27.82 -5.32 -10.54
CA PHE A 18 -26.47 -5.30 -9.96
C PHE A 18 -25.47 -4.48 -10.80
N ILE A 19 -25.51 -4.60 -12.13
CA ILE A 19 -24.66 -3.81 -13.04
C ILE A 19 -25.04 -2.32 -12.99
N PHE A 20 -26.34 -2.02 -12.88
CA PHE A 20 -26.83 -0.65 -12.80
C PHE A 20 -26.44 0.02 -11.48
N THR A 21 -26.56 -0.66 -10.34
CA THR A 21 -26.15 -0.12 -9.04
C THR A 21 -24.63 0.13 -8.97
N LEU A 22 -23.81 -0.76 -9.55
CA LEU A 22 -22.36 -0.57 -9.61
C LEU A 22 -22.00 0.68 -10.43
N SER A 23 -22.66 0.87 -11.57
CA SER A 23 -22.42 2.02 -12.45
C SER A 23 -22.82 3.35 -11.79
N LEU A 24 -23.94 3.37 -11.05
CA LEU A 24 -24.39 4.56 -10.32
C LEU A 24 -23.42 4.93 -9.19
N SER A 25 -22.96 3.94 -8.42
CA SER A 25 -22.01 4.15 -7.32
C SER A 25 -20.64 4.64 -7.82
N ALA A 26 -20.15 4.11 -8.94
CA ALA A 26 -18.91 4.55 -9.56
C ALA A 26 -18.98 6.02 -10.00
N ASN A 27 -20.14 6.46 -10.49
CA ASN A 27 -20.37 7.84 -10.90
C ASN A 27 -20.35 8.80 -9.70
N SER A 28 -20.97 8.43 -8.57
CA SER A 28 -20.94 9.21 -7.32
C SER A 28 -19.51 9.46 -6.84
N TYR A 29 -18.69 8.42 -6.73
CA TYR A 29 -17.30 8.57 -6.29
C TYR A 29 -16.43 9.36 -7.27
N TYR A 30 -16.74 9.30 -8.58
CA TYR A 30 -16.05 10.11 -9.58
C TYR A 30 -16.40 11.60 -9.42
N GLU A 31 -17.67 11.92 -9.20
CA GLU A 31 -18.13 13.30 -8.97
C GLU A 31 -17.54 13.87 -7.67
N GLU A 32 -17.63 13.12 -6.57
CA GLU A 32 -16.98 13.48 -5.30
C GLU A 32 -15.47 13.66 -5.47
N GLY A 33 -14.82 12.77 -6.23
CA GLY A 33 -13.39 12.89 -6.55
C GLY A 33 -13.05 14.14 -7.35
N TYR A 34 -13.92 14.53 -8.29
CA TYR A 34 -13.75 15.74 -9.09
C TYR A 34 -13.90 17.02 -8.26
N GLU A 35 -14.88 17.07 -7.37
CA GLU A 35 -15.04 18.19 -6.42
C GLU A 35 -13.86 18.24 -5.44
N MET A 36 -13.44 17.08 -4.92
CA MET A 36 -12.27 16.98 -4.05
C MET A 36 -11.00 17.45 -4.75
N GLU A 37 -10.80 17.15 -6.04
CA GLU A 37 -9.62 17.58 -6.80
C GLU A 37 -9.49 19.10 -6.84
N GLN A 38 -10.60 19.84 -6.87
CA GLN A 38 -10.60 21.30 -6.84
C GLN A 38 -10.16 21.85 -5.48
N MET A 39 -10.46 21.12 -4.39
CA MET A 39 -10.06 21.50 -3.03
C MET A 39 -8.65 21.03 -2.68
N ASN A 40 -8.35 19.75 -2.94
CA ASN A 40 -7.08 19.11 -2.66
C ASN A 40 -6.88 17.88 -3.56
N THR A 41 -5.88 17.96 -4.45
CA THR A 41 -5.60 16.89 -5.41
C THR A 41 -5.08 15.60 -4.80
N LEU A 42 -4.48 15.64 -3.60
CA LEU A 42 -4.00 14.45 -2.90
C LEU A 42 -5.20 13.65 -2.36
N PHE A 43 -6.15 14.32 -1.72
CA PHE A 43 -7.35 13.66 -1.17
C PHE A 43 -8.37 13.24 -2.23
N ALA A 44 -8.25 13.69 -3.48
CA ALA A 44 -9.05 13.16 -4.59
C ALA A 44 -8.66 11.73 -4.98
N ILE A 45 -7.42 11.30 -4.69
CA ILE A 45 -6.90 9.99 -5.10
C ILE A 45 -7.73 8.84 -4.53
N PRO A 46 -8.00 8.74 -3.21
CA PRO A 46 -8.83 7.67 -2.65
C PRO A 46 -10.21 7.55 -3.31
N LEU A 47 -10.85 8.67 -3.65
CA LEU A 47 -12.17 8.71 -4.28
C LEU A 47 -12.13 8.13 -5.70
N TYR A 48 -11.16 8.54 -6.51
CA TYR A 48 -10.99 7.97 -7.85
C TYR A 48 -10.56 6.49 -7.80
N GLU A 49 -9.76 6.07 -6.82
CA GLU A 49 -9.43 4.65 -6.61
C GLU A 49 -10.68 3.84 -6.26
N LYS A 50 -11.55 4.38 -5.38
CA LYS A 50 -12.83 3.75 -5.02
C LYS A 50 -13.76 3.70 -6.24
N ALA A 51 -13.87 4.78 -7.01
CA ALA A 51 -14.62 4.82 -8.27
C ALA A 51 -14.14 3.72 -9.23
N LEU A 52 -12.82 3.57 -9.40
CA LEU A 52 -12.24 2.54 -10.26
C LEU A 52 -12.47 1.12 -9.74
N SER A 53 -12.50 0.93 -8.42
CA SER A 53 -12.80 -0.36 -7.79
C SER A 53 -14.22 -0.87 -8.08
N GLN A 54 -15.16 0.04 -8.37
CA GLN A 54 -16.53 -0.29 -8.83
C GLN A 54 -16.60 -0.77 -10.29
N LYS A 55 -15.44 -0.92 -10.96
CA LYS A 55 -15.32 -1.41 -12.34
C LYS A 55 -16.16 -0.60 -13.34
N PRO A 56 -16.00 0.73 -13.41
CA PRO A 56 -16.69 1.56 -14.40
C PRO A 56 -16.29 1.11 -15.81
N SER A 57 -17.15 1.40 -16.79
CA SER A 57 -16.95 1.06 -18.20
C SER A 57 -17.06 2.28 -19.12
N GLY A 58 -16.60 2.14 -20.37
CA GLY A 58 -16.74 3.17 -21.40
C GLY A 58 -16.08 4.51 -21.06
N LYS A 59 -16.82 5.61 -21.23
CA LYS A 59 -16.31 6.98 -21.03
C LYS A 59 -15.90 7.25 -19.58
N LEU A 60 -16.67 6.75 -18.60
CA LEU A 60 -16.38 6.95 -17.19
C LEU A 60 -15.07 6.26 -16.79
N GLN A 61 -14.84 5.02 -17.26
CA GLN A 61 -13.57 4.33 -17.03
C GLN A 61 -12.38 5.14 -17.57
N LYS A 62 -12.51 5.64 -18.80
CA LYS A 62 -11.46 6.47 -19.41
C LYS A 62 -11.19 7.72 -18.58
N ALA A 63 -12.24 8.42 -18.14
CA ALA A 63 -12.10 9.63 -17.32
C ALA A 63 -11.41 9.33 -15.97
N VAL A 64 -11.90 8.33 -15.23
CA VAL A 64 -11.33 7.92 -13.94
C VAL A 64 -9.87 7.51 -14.09
N VAL A 65 -9.54 6.66 -15.07
CA VAL A 65 -8.16 6.17 -15.28
C VAL A 65 -7.21 7.32 -15.65
N SER A 66 -7.63 8.21 -16.56
CA SER A 66 -6.79 9.35 -16.96
C SER A 66 -6.55 10.33 -15.81
N ARG A 67 -7.59 10.64 -15.02
CA ARG A 67 -7.48 11.52 -13.84
C ARG A 67 -6.59 10.90 -12.76
N LEU A 68 -6.85 9.63 -12.43
CA LEU A 68 -6.07 8.93 -11.41
C LEU A 68 -4.59 8.81 -11.79
N PHE A 69 -4.29 8.53 -13.06
CA PHE A 69 -2.90 8.49 -13.55
C PHE A 69 -2.21 9.85 -13.41
N PHE A 70 -2.90 10.93 -13.80
CA PHE A 70 -2.39 12.29 -13.64
C PHE A 70 -2.07 12.61 -12.17
N LEU A 71 -2.96 12.25 -11.25
CA LEU A 71 -2.77 12.48 -9.82
C LEU A 71 -1.64 11.64 -9.24
N TYR A 72 -1.53 10.36 -9.60
CA TYR A 72 -0.39 9.53 -9.18
C TYR A 72 0.94 10.12 -9.63
N LYS A 73 1.01 10.63 -10.86
CA LYS A 73 2.19 11.34 -11.36
C LYS A 73 2.46 12.63 -10.58
N LYS A 74 1.44 13.45 -10.35
CA LYS A 74 1.54 14.71 -9.60
C LYS A 74 2.06 14.50 -8.17
N HIS A 75 1.64 13.41 -7.53
CA HIS A 75 1.94 13.11 -6.12
C HIS A 75 3.02 12.02 -5.94
N GLY A 76 3.79 11.70 -6.99
CA GLY A 76 4.93 10.77 -6.89
C GLY A 76 4.57 9.31 -6.55
N LYS A 77 3.32 8.88 -6.75
CA LYS A 77 2.85 7.51 -6.48
C LYS A 77 3.23 6.56 -7.62
N LEU A 78 4.55 6.36 -7.80
CA LEU A 78 5.14 5.67 -8.96
C LEU A 78 4.66 4.22 -9.14
N LEU A 79 4.56 3.45 -8.06
CA LEU A 79 4.09 2.06 -8.15
C LEU A 79 2.62 1.99 -8.53
N ASP A 80 1.78 2.85 -7.95
CA ASP A 80 0.36 2.88 -8.30
C ASP A 80 0.15 3.32 -9.76
N ALA A 81 0.95 4.28 -10.24
CA ALA A 81 1.01 4.64 -11.66
C ALA A 81 1.45 3.47 -12.56
N LEU A 82 2.46 2.69 -12.14
CA LEU A 82 2.94 1.52 -12.86
C LEU A 82 1.83 0.46 -13.02
N PHE A 83 1.16 0.13 -11.92
CA PHE A 83 0.06 -0.84 -11.93
C PHE A 83 -1.12 -0.36 -12.79
N LEU A 84 -1.50 0.92 -12.66
CA LEU A 84 -2.59 1.51 -13.46
C LEU A 84 -2.24 1.54 -14.96
N GLY A 85 -1.02 1.99 -15.29
CA GLY A 85 -0.47 2.03 -16.65
C GLY A 85 -0.43 0.66 -17.33
N SER A 86 -0.15 -0.38 -16.54
CA SER A 86 -0.10 -1.76 -17.05
C SER A 86 -1.48 -2.38 -17.22
N LYS A 87 -2.43 -2.02 -16.34
CA LYS A 87 -3.82 -2.51 -16.40
C LYS A 87 -4.61 -1.86 -17.54
N TYR A 88 -4.31 -0.60 -17.88
CA TYR A 88 -5.01 0.18 -18.90
C TYR A 88 -4.07 0.77 -19.96
N PRO A 89 -3.31 -0.07 -20.70
CA PRO A 89 -2.26 0.39 -21.61
C PRO A 89 -2.80 1.16 -22.84
N SER A 90 -4.06 0.95 -23.21
CA SER A 90 -4.74 1.68 -24.29
C SER A 90 -5.26 3.06 -23.86
N LEU A 91 -5.47 3.28 -22.56
CA LEU A 91 -5.96 4.54 -22.01
C LEU A 91 -4.82 5.46 -21.56
N ILE A 92 -3.63 4.90 -21.34
CA ILE A 92 -2.45 5.62 -20.87
C ILE A 92 -1.38 5.64 -21.97
N PRO A 93 -1.05 6.83 -22.52
CA PRO A 93 -0.10 6.96 -23.62
C PRO A 93 1.26 6.32 -23.33
N SER A 94 1.93 5.82 -24.37
CA SER A 94 3.26 5.20 -24.24
C SER A 94 4.28 6.13 -23.60
N LYS A 95 4.30 7.42 -23.97
CA LYS A 95 5.19 8.45 -23.39
C LYS A 95 5.04 8.56 -21.87
N GLU A 96 3.80 8.49 -21.38
CA GLU A 96 3.50 8.53 -19.95
C GLU A 96 3.96 7.25 -19.24
N ARG A 97 3.82 6.08 -19.89
CA ARG A 97 4.36 4.82 -19.35
C ARG A 97 5.89 4.81 -19.32
N SER A 98 6.55 5.39 -20.32
CA SER A 98 8.01 5.53 -20.34
C SER A 98 8.54 6.40 -19.20
N TRP A 99 7.82 7.47 -18.83
CA TRP A 99 8.18 8.33 -17.70
C TRP A 99 8.31 7.55 -16.39
N ILE A 100 7.43 6.57 -16.15
CA ILE A 100 7.46 5.71 -14.95
C ILE A 100 8.76 4.92 -14.89
N TRP A 101 9.13 4.28 -16.00
CA TRP A 101 10.35 3.47 -16.08
C TRP A 101 11.63 4.29 -15.93
N SER A 102 11.67 5.51 -16.46
CA SER A 102 12.79 6.43 -16.24
C SER A 102 12.99 6.73 -14.74
N HIS A 103 11.91 7.00 -14.00
CA HIS A 103 12.01 7.29 -12.56
C HIS A 103 12.37 6.04 -11.74
N LEU A 104 11.82 4.88 -12.08
CA LEU A 104 12.20 3.63 -11.43
C LEU A 104 13.68 3.29 -11.66
N THR A 105 14.18 3.50 -12.87
CA THR A 105 15.60 3.27 -13.17
C THR A 105 16.51 4.16 -12.34
N GLU A 106 16.14 5.43 -12.13
CA GLU A 106 16.88 6.35 -11.25
C GLU A 106 16.92 5.86 -9.79
N ILE A 107 15.80 5.37 -9.26
CA ILE A 107 15.71 4.82 -7.89
C ILE A 107 16.55 3.54 -7.75
N TYR A 108 16.53 2.68 -8.77
CA TYR A 108 17.11 1.35 -8.72
C TYR A 108 18.50 1.24 -9.37
N LYS A 109 19.18 2.36 -9.68
CA LYS A 109 20.53 2.36 -10.27
C LYS A 109 21.47 1.38 -9.53
N PRO A 110 22.24 0.54 -10.24
CA PRO A 110 22.48 0.56 -11.69
C PRO A 110 21.49 -0.31 -12.52
N ILE A 111 20.42 -0.86 -11.94
CA ILE A 111 19.51 -1.76 -12.66
C ILE A 111 18.81 -1.02 -13.81
N GLY A 112 18.84 -1.60 -15.01
CA GLY A 112 18.27 -0.99 -16.21
C GLY A 112 16.76 -1.21 -16.37
N VAL A 113 16.14 -0.44 -17.28
CA VAL A 113 14.71 -0.58 -17.62
C VAL A 113 14.36 -2.01 -18.06
N SER A 114 15.24 -2.67 -18.83
CA SER A 114 15.01 -4.03 -19.32
C SER A 114 14.79 -5.02 -18.16
N GLU A 115 15.68 -4.99 -17.17
CA GLU A 115 15.63 -5.90 -16.01
C GLU A 115 14.46 -5.57 -15.08
N LEU A 116 14.20 -4.27 -14.82
CA LEU A 116 13.05 -3.84 -14.03
C LEU A 116 11.73 -4.23 -14.68
N SER A 117 11.58 -3.99 -15.98
CA SER A 117 10.35 -4.31 -16.70
C SER A 117 10.13 -5.83 -16.82
N ALA A 118 11.17 -6.62 -17.07
CA ALA A 118 11.11 -8.08 -17.04
C ALA A 118 10.69 -8.59 -15.65
N THR A 119 11.34 -8.09 -14.59
CA THR A 119 11.00 -8.43 -13.20
C THR A 119 9.55 -8.09 -12.89
N TYR A 120 9.07 -6.92 -13.32
CA TYR A 120 7.68 -6.52 -13.15
C TYR A 120 6.70 -7.46 -13.86
N VAL A 121 6.96 -7.81 -15.11
CA VAL A 121 6.09 -8.72 -15.88
C VAL A 121 6.02 -10.08 -15.19
N LEU A 122 7.15 -10.65 -14.79
CA LEU A 122 7.21 -11.94 -14.11
C LEU A 122 6.53 -11.87 -12.73
N ALA A 123 6.83 -10.85 -11.93
CA ALA A 123 6.21 -10.61 -10.64
C ALA A 123 4.71 -10.29 -10.73
N SER A 124 4.21 -9.78 -11.85
CA SER A 124 2.77 -9.54 -12.07
C SER A 124 1.98 -10.82 -12.36
N LYS A 125 2.66 -11.87 -12.84
CA LYS A 125 2.08 -13.18 -13.14
C LYS A 125 2.31 -14.20 -12.04
N ALA A 126 3.30 -13.96 -11.19
CA ALA A 126 3.68 -14.88 -10.14
C ALA A 126 2.52 -15.17 -9.16
N SER A 127 2.43 -16.43 -8.74
CA SER A 127 1.51 -16.96 -7.72
C SER A 127 2.18 -18.12 -7.01
N SER A 128 1.59 -18.63 -5.91
CA SER A 128 2.17 -19.73 -5.13
C SER A 128 2.58 -20.95 -5.97
N ASP A 129 1.81 -21.23 -7.02
CA ASP A 129 1.99 -22.43 -7.84
C ASP A 129 2.77 -22.13 -9.14
N LYS A 130 3.02 -20.85 -9.42
CA LYS A 130 3.63 -20.37 -10.67
C LYS A 130 4.55 -19.20 -10.38
N PHE A 131 5.75 -19.47 -9.87
CA PHE A 131 6.77 -18.45 -9.63
C PHE A 131 8.17 -18.83 -10.14
N SER A 132 8.33 -20.01 -10.74
CA SER A 132 9.62 -20.52 -11.22
C SER A 132 10.32 -19.58 -12.19
N GLU A 133 9.60 -19.01 -13.16
CA GLU A 133 10.16 -18.05 -14.13
C GLU A 133 10.71 -16.80 -13.45
N LEU A 134 9.99 -16.28 -12.44
CA LEU A 134 10.46 -15.14 -11.65
C LEU A 134 11.70 -15.52 -10.83
N SER A 135 11.67 -16.69 -10.17
CA SER A 135 12.80 -17.16 -9.37
C SER A 135 14.06 -17.34 -10.22
N GLU A 136 13.94 -17.98 -11.37
CA GLU A 136 15.05 -18.20 -12.30
C GLU A 136 15.63 -16.87 -12.81
N HIS A 137 14.78 -15.94 -13.24
CA HIS A 137 15.20 -14.60 -13.64
C HIS A 137 15.97 -13.87 -12.53
N LEU A 138 15.45 -13.89 -11.30
CA LEU A 138 16.10 -13.26 -10.15
C LEU A 138 17.43 -13.92 -9.78
N LYS A 139 17.52 -15.25 -9.87
CA LYS A 139 18.77 -16.00 -9.65
C LYS A 139 19.83 -15.67 -10.69
N ILE A 140 19.46 -15.58 -11.97
CA ILE A 140 20.37 -15.24 -13.06
C ILE A 140 20.88 -13.81 -12.90
N SER A 141 20.00 -12.84 -12.61
CA SER A 141 20.41 -11.45 -12.41
C SER A 141 21.24 -11.25 -11.14
N ASN A 142 21.05 -12.10 -10.13
CA ASN A 142 21.80 -12.13 -8.87
C ASN A 142 21.97 -10.74 -8.20
N ALA A 143 20.93 -9.91 -8.27
CA ALA A 143 20.97 -8.53 -7.80
C ALA A 143 19.96 -8.31 -6.68
N GLN A 144 20.44 -7.97 -5.48
CA GLN A 144 19.59 -7.69 -4.32
C GLN A 144 18.48 -6.67 -4.61
N LYS A 145 18.79 -5.58 -5.32
CA LYS A 145 17.82 -4.53 -5.68
C LYS A 145 16.64 -5.06 -6.51
N LEU A 146 16.83 -6.13 -7.29
CA LEU A 146 15.75 -6.77 -8.04
C LEU A 146 14.87 -7.64 -7.15
N TYR A 147 15.45 -8.33 -6.15
CA TYR A 147 14.67 -9.05 -5.15
C TYR A 147 13.81 -8.09 -4.32
N GLU A 148 14.36 -6.94 -3.93
CA GLU A 148 13.61 -5.90 -3.22
C GLU A 148 12.48 -5.33 -4.09
N PHE A 149 12.77 -5.00 -5.36
CA PHE A 149 11.75 -4.52 -6.30
C PHE A 149 10.63 -5.56 -6.50
N ALA A 150 10.99 -6.83 -6.74
CA ALA A 150 10.03 -7.93 -6.88
C ALA A 150 9.18 -8.09 -5.60
N SER A 151 9.81 -8.02 -4.43
CA SER A 151 9.12 -8.14 -3.13
C SER A 151 8.11 -7.02 -2.92
N ILE A 152 8.45 -5.78 -3.27
CA ILE A 152 7.51 -4.64 -3.18
C ILE A 152 6.29 -4.87 -4.09
N LEU A 153 6.50 -5.36 -5.31
CA LEU A 153 5.41 -5.67 -6.24
C LEU A 153 4.52 -6.80 -5.71
N LEU A 154 5.13 -7.87 -5.20
CA LEU A 154 4.43 -9.02 -4.64
C LEU A 154 3.67 -8.66 -3.37
N LEU A 155 4.22 -7.80 -2.49
CA LEU A 155 3.52 -7.28 -1.31
C LEU A 155 2.27 -6.51 -1.72
N LYS A 156 2.35 -5.62 -2.71
CA LYS A 156 1.18 -4.88 -3.23
C LYS A 156 0.12 -5.84 -3.79
N ARG A 157 0.55 -6.94 -4.41
CA ARG A 157 -0.33 -8.02 -4.92
C ARG A 157 -0.75 -9.04 -3.87
N LYS A 158 -0.37 -8.86 -2.59
CA LYS A 158 -0.63 -9.79 -1.48
C LYS A 158 -0.11 -11.23 -1.74
N GLN A 159 1.00 -11.37 -2.48
CA GLN A 159 1.63 -12.66 -2.80
C GLN A 159 2.74 -13.01 -1.79
N TYR A 160 2.39 -13.09 -0.50
CA TYR A 160 3.36 -13.26 0.60
C TYR A 160 4.13 -14.57 0.50
N LYS A 161 3.44 -15.69 0.20
CA LYS A 161 4.08 -17.01 0.06
C LYS A 161 5.14 -17.04 -1.04
N VAL A 162 4.92 -16.31 -2.14
CA VAL A 162 5.88 -16.24 -3.25
C VAL A 162 7.17 -15.55 -2.81
N ILE A 163 7.06 -14.49 -2.00
CA ILE A 163 8.24 -13.80 -1.44
C ILE A 163 9.06 -14.77 -0.60
N LEU A 164 8.40 -15.52 0.30
CA LEU A 164 9.07 -16.52 1.14
C LEU A 164 9.76 -17.59 0.30
N SER A 165 9.09 -18.13 -0.72
CA SER A 165 9.67 -19.16 -1.60
C SER A 165 10.90 -18.66 -2.37
N ILE A 166 10.86 -17.42 -2.90
CA ILE A 166 11.99 -16.83 -3.63
C ILE A 166 13.22 -16.67 -2.73
N TYR A 167 13.03 -16.22 -1.49
CA TYR A 167 14.15 -16.09 -0.55
C TYR A 167 14.61 -17.42 0.04
N ALA A 168 13.73 -18.41 0.20
CA ALA A 168 14.13 -19.77 0.58
C ALA A 168 15.03 -20.42 -0.47
N GLU A 169 14.79 -20.15 -1.75
CA GLU A 169 15.61 -20.64 -2.85
C GLU A 169 16.96 -19.92 -3.00
N ASN A 170 17.10 -18.69 -2.47
CA ASN A 170 18.36 -17.96 -2.45
C ASN A 170 18.48 -17.07 -1.19
N PRO A 171 18.83 -17.67 -0.03
CA PRO A 171 18.88 -16.94 1.24
C PRO A 171 19.89 -15.80 1.26
N SER A 172 20.96 -15.88 0.44
CA SER A 172 22.00 -14.85 0.37
C SER A 172 21.49 -13.47 -0.10
N MET A 173 20.33 -13.45 -0.76
CA MET A 173 19.70 -12.20 -1.22
C MET A 173 18.88 -11.52 -0.12
N ALA A 174 18.59 -12.22 0.99
CA ALA A 174 17.87 -11.70 2.15
C ALA A 174 18.79 -10.91 3.09
N LYS A 175 19.46 -9.87 2.58
CA LYS A 175 20.35 -9.02 3.41
C LYS A 175 19.63 -8.20 4.46
N THR A 176 18.30 -8.12 4.38
CA THR A 176 17.46 -7.52 5.40
C THR A 176 16.33 -8.50 5.72
N PRO A 177 15.92 -8.62 6.99
CA PRO A 177 14.82 -9.50 7.37
C PRO A 177 13.44 -8.92 6.99
N LEU A 178 13.39 -7.68 6.48
CA LEU A 178 12.17 -6.89 6.37
C LEU A 178 11.10 -7.54 5.50
N PHE A 179 11.43 -7.90 4.25
CA PHE A 179 10.43 -8.40 3.30
C PHE A 179 9.91 -9.79 3.68
N ILE A 180 10.80 -10.65 4.17
CA ILE A 180 10.44 -11.98 4.68
C ILE A 180 9.56 -11.80 5.92
N GLY A 181 9.99 -11.00 6.89
CA GLY A 181 9.25 -10.77 8.13
C GLY A 181 7.87 -10.16 7.92
N ILE A 182 7.75 -9.14 7.07
CA ILE A 182 6.44 -8.58 6.72
C ILE A 182 5.55 -9.67 6.11
N SER A 183 6.10 -10.51 5.23
CA SER A 183 5.35 -11.59 4.58
C SER A 183 4.87 -12.63 5.60
N GLU A 184 5.72 -13.02 6.56
CA GLU A 184 5.36 -13.92 7.66
C GLU A 184 4.22 -13.34 8.51
N PHE A 185 4.33 -12.08 8.93
CA PHE A 185 3.27 -11.40 9.70
C PHE A 185 1.94 -11.25 8.93
N LYS A 186 1.99 -11.20 7.61
CA LYS A 186 0.79 -11.15 6.76
C LYS A 186 0.16 -12.52 6.53
N ILE A 187 0.93 -13.60 6.67
CA ILE A 187 0.40 -14.97 6.69
C ILE A 187 -0.28 -15.25 8.02
N GLY A 188 0.33 -14.85 9.14
CA GLY A 188 -0.27 -14.95 10.46
C GLY A 188 0.66 -14.49 11.59
N ALA A 189 0.06 -14.12 12.72
CA ALA A 189 0.81 -13.67 13.89
C ALA A 189 1.76 -14.75 14.44
N ASP A 190 1.36 -16.03 14.41
CA ASP A 190 2.19 -17.15 14.86
C ASP A 190 3.41 -17.36 13.95
N SER A 191 3.21 -17.31 12.62
CA SER A 191 4.29 -17.39 11.64
C SER A 191 5.33 -16.28 11.85
N GLY A 192 4.85 -15.04 12.00
CA GLY A 192 5.72 -13.90 12.30
C GLY A 192 6.45 -14.01 13.64
N LYS A 193 5.80 -14.58 14.67
CA LYS A 193 6.42 -14.84 15.98
C LYS A 193 7.53 -15.88 15.89
N GLU A 194 7.32 -16.97 15.16
CA GLU A 194 8.34 -18.00 14.93
C GLU A 194 9.53 -17.42 14.17
N PHE A 195 9.28 -16.65 13.12
CA PHE A 195 10.31 -15.94 12.37
C PHE A 195 11.16 -15.01 13.25
N LEU A 196 10.54 -14.22 14.13
CA LEU A 196 11.27 -13.38 15.08
C LEU A 196 12.15 -14.20 16.03
N LYS A 197 11.67 -15.35 16.53
CA LYS A 197 12.48 -16.22 17.40
C LYS A 197 13.72 -16.73 16.67
N THR A 198 13.58 -17.14 15.42
CA THR A 198 14.70 -17.61 14.59
C THR A 198 15.74 -16.50 14.42
N ILE A 199 15.33 -15.32 13.98
CA ILE A 199 16.29 -14.22 13.76
C ILE A 199 16.94 -13.78 15.06
N LEU A 200 16.20 -13.68 16.17
CA LEU A 200 16.77 -13.26 17.45
C LEU A 200 17.70 -14.33 18.05
N GLY A 201 17.48 -15.60 17.73
CA GLY A 201 18.32 -16.73 18.15
C GLY A 201 19.64 -16.82 17.38
N GLU A 202 19.71 -16.30 16.16
CA GLU A 202 20.95 -16.15 15.38
C GLU A 202 21.80 -15.01 15.99
N SER A 203 22.60 -15.33 17.01
CA SER A 203 23.37 -14.34 17.79
C SER A 203 24.85 -14.25 17.44
N GLU A 204 25.33 -14.93 16.38
CA GLU A 204 26.77 -15.09 16.14
C GLU A 204 27.41 -13.97 15.31
N SER A 205 26.65 -13.15 14.59
CA SER A 205 27.18 -12.03 13.79
C SER A 205 26.64 -10.66 14.23
N GLU A 206 27.50 -9.64 14.16
CA GLU A 206 27.10 -8.26 14.42
C GLU A 206 26.17 -7.78 13.30
N ARG A 207 24.91 -7.50 13.65
CA ARG A 207 23.91 -6.97 12.71
C ARG A 207 24.27 -5.55 12.29
N THR A 208 24.07 -5.24 11.01
CA THR A 208 24.14 -3.88 10.47
C THR A 208 23.03 -2.99 11.08
N ASP A 209 23.19 -1.67 11.02
CA ASP A 209 22.16 -0.74 11.52
C ASP A 209 20.84 -0.89 10.78
N GLN A 210 20.88 -1.20 9.48
CA GLN A 210 19.66 -1.48 8.71
C GLN A 210 18.95 -2.74 9.21
N GLU A 211 19.68 -3.82 9.45
CA GLU A 211 19.10 -5.05 10.01
C GLU A 211 18.56 -4.83 11.43
N LYS A 212 19.27 -4.08 12.27
CA LYS A 212 18.78 -3.68 13.61
C LYS A 212 17.47 -2.90 13.49
N SER A 213 17.41 -1.91 12.59
CA SER A 213 16.19 -1.14 12.31
C SER A 213 15.04 -2.05 11.90
N ASP A 214 15.27 -2.97 10.97
CA ASP A 214 14.23 -3.85 10.44
C ASP A 214 13.76 -4.89 11.46
N VAL A 215 14.64 -5.47 12.27
CA VAL A 215 14.24 -6.37 13.37
C VAL A 215 13.37 -5.63 14.39
N LEU A 216 13.79 -4.43 14.82
CA LEU A 216 13.00 -3.62 15.76
C LEU A 216 11.65 -3.20 15.16
N TYR A 217 11.61 -2.88 13.87
CA TYR A 217 10.38 -2.61 13.15
C TYR A 217 9.44 -3.82 13.18
N LEU A 218 9.94 -5.02 12.88
CA LEU A 218 9.18 -6.27 12.91
C LEU A 218 8.68 -6.61 14.32
N MET A 219 9.48 -6.35 15.37
CA MET A 219 9.01 -6.45 16.76
C MET A 219 7.85 -5.48 17.03
N GLY A 220 7.93 -4.24 16.53
CA GLY A 220 6.84 -3.27 16.61
C GLY A 220 5.56 -3.79 15.93
N VAL A 221 5.69 -4.44 14.77
CA VAL A 221 4.57 -5.08 14.06
C VAL A 221 3.94 -6.19 14.90
N TYR A 222 4.75 -7.09 15.47
CA TYR A 222 4.28 -8.17 16.35
C TYR A 222 3.45 -7.63 17.52
N TYR A 223 4.02 -6.70 18.30
CA TYR A 223 3.32 -6.17 19.47
C TYR A 223 2.04 -5.41 19.11
N ARG A 224 1.97 -4.81 17.92
CA ARG A 224 0.72 -4.19 17.44
C ARG A 224 -0.35 -5.24 17.17
N GLN A 225 0.01 -6.37 16.56
CA GLN A 225 -0.92 -7.46 16.30
C GLN A 225 -1.40 -8.13 17.59
N THR A 226 -0.56 -8.19 18.64
CA THR A 226 -0.95 -8.68 19.97
C THR A 226 -1.64 -7.63 20.84
N THR A 227 -1.95 -6.44 20.29
CA THR A 227 -2.60 -5.31 20.97
C THR A 227 -1.79 -4.68 22.11
N GLU A 228 -0.50 -5.00 22.20
CA GLU A 228 0.47 -4.40 23.13
C GLU A 228 1.03 -3.08 22.56
N TYR A 229 0.14 -2.11 22.37
CA TYR A 229 0.44 -0.88 21.62
C TYR A 229 1.57 -0.02 22.21
N GLU A 230 1.79 -0.08 23.53
CA GLU A 230 2.90 0.63 24.18
C GLU A 230 4.26 0.08 23.77
N LEU A 231 4.42 -1.24 23.82
CA LEU A 231 5.63 -1.90 23.36
C LEU A 231 5.82 -1.69 21.87
N SER A 232 4.73 -1.80 21.10
CA SER A 232 4.75 -1.53 19.66
C SER A 232 5.29 -0.13 19.34
N ALA A 233 4.75 0.91 19.99
CA ALA A 233 5.21 2.30 19.83
C ALA A 233 6.70 2.45 20.19
N ARG A 234 7.14 1.82 21.29
CA ARG A 234 8.55 1.84 21.71
C ARG A 234 9.47 1.21 20.68
N TYR A 235 9.13 0.02 20.18
CA TYR A 235 9.96 -0.70 19.20
C TYR A 235 9.99 0.02 17.85
N PHE A 236 8.88 0.60 17.39
CA PHE A 236 8.90 1.48 16.22
C PHE A 236 9.80 2.68 16.43
N ARG A 237 9.70 3.39 17.56
CA ARG A 237 10.58 4.52 17.86
C ARG A 237 12.06 4.13 17.86
N MET A 238 12.40 2.98 18.47
CA MET A 238 13.76 2.45 18.48
C MET A 238 14.25 2.11 17.07
N SER A 239 13.40 1.55 16.21
CA SER A 239 13.79 1.25 14.81
C SER A 239 14.24 2.49 14.05
N GLY A 240 13.60 3.64 14.31
CA GLY A 240 13.93 4.94 13.72
C GLY A 240 15.27 5.51 14.12
N SER A 241 15.84 5.09 15.26
CA SER A 241 17.18 5.49 15.70
C SER A 241 18.29 4.85 14.87
N PHE A 242 18.01 3.70 14.23
CA PHE A 242 18.97 3.00 13.39
C PHE A 242 18.75 3.25 11.89
N GLY A 243 17.50 3.44 11.46
CA GLY A 243 17.17 3.63 10.04
C GLY A 243 15.72 4.02 9.79
N SER A 244 15.45 4.59 8.61
CA SER A 244 14.10 4.93 8.12
C SER A 244 13.23 5.68 9.16
N LYS A 245 13.77 6.77 9.71
CA LYS A 245 13.08 7.60 10.72
C LYS A 245 11.65 8.00 10.34
N PRO A 246 11.33 8.44 9.10
CA PRO A 246 9.96 8.78 8.74
C PRO A 246 8.97 7.61 8.91
N ARG A 247 9.37 6.40 8.49
CA ARG A 247 8.57 5.17 8.66
C ARG A 247 8.36 4.88 10.15
N ALA A 248 9.41 4.95 10.94
CA ALA A 248 9.34 4.72 12.38
C ALA A 248 8.42 5.72 13.10
N ASP A 249 8.53 7.01 12.80
CA ASP A 249 7.72 8.06 13.40
C ASP A 249 6.22 7.87 13.06
N LEU A 250 5.92 7.51 11.80
CA LEU A 250 4.56 7.21 11.35
C LEU A 250 3.96 5.98 12.06
N GLU A 251 4.70 4.88 12.12
CA GLU A 251 4.20 3.63 12.73
C GLU A 251 4.11 3.71 14.27
N THR A 252 5.01 4.48 14.90
CA THR A 252 4.91 4.83 16.32
C THR A 252 3.62 5.59 16.59
N THR A 253 3.33 6.57 15.75
CA THR A 253 2.12 7.39 15.84
C THR A 253 0.86 6.55 15.73
N LYS A 254 0.76 5.67 14.74
CA LYS A 254 -0.38 4.76 14.60
C LYS A 254 -0.61 3.97 15.90
N SER A 255 0.45 3.47 16.52
CA SER A 255 0.38 2.69 17.76
C SER A 255 -0.05 3.53 18.96
N LEU A 256 0.44 4.78 19.08
CA LEU A 256 -0.01 5.72 20.12
C LEU A 256 -1.51 6.05 19.99
N VAL A 257 -2.00 6.22 18.77
CA VAL A 257 -3.43 6.45 18.50
C VAL A 257 -4.26 5.25 18.92
N LEU A 258 -3.85 4.03 18.52
CA LEU A 258 -4.55 2.80 18.89
C LEU A 258 -4.62 2.59 20.41
N LYS A 259 -3.59 3.06 21.16
CA LYS A 259 -3.60 3.09 22.62
C LYS A 259 -4.55 4.17 23.21
N GLY A 260 -4.98 5.14 22.42
CA GLY A 260 -5.76 6.30 22.87
C GLY A 260 -4.90 7.49 23.34
N ASN A 261 -3.58 7.47 23.07
CA ASN A 261 -2.64 8.50 23.52
C ASN A 261 -2.35 9.55 22.43
N THR A 262 -3.41 10.19 21.94
CA THR A 262 -3.31 11.18 20.85
C THR A 262 -2.61 12.49 21.29
N LYS A 263 -2.62 12.81 22.58
CA LYS A 263 -1.90 13.96 23.14
C LYS A 263 -0.38 13.77 23.07
N GLU A 264 0.12 12.60 23.48
CA GLU A 264 1.55 12.29 23.38
C GLU A 264 2.01 12.32 21.92
N MET A 265 1.22 11.74 21.01
CA MET A 265 1.48 11.76 19.58
C MET A 265 1.73 13.19 19.09
N CYS A 266 0.79 14.12 19.32
CA CYS A 266 0.93 15.50 18.84
C CYS A 266 2.02 16.30 19.56
N SER A 267 2.35 15.97 20.81
CA SER A 267 3.45 16.62 21.53
C SER A 267 4.83 16.14 21.05
N THR A 268 4.94 14.88 20.63
CA THR A 268 6.22 14.28 20.28
C THR A 268 6.55 14.39 18.81
N PHE A 269 5.55 14.23 17.94
CA PHE A 269 5.75 14.18 16.50
C PHE A 269 5.22 15.46 15.86
N LYS A 270 6.10 16.13 15.10
CA LYS A 270 5.74 17.31 14.31
C LYS A 270 5.53 16.88 12.87
N PHE A 271 4.27 16.72 12.49
CA PHE A 271 3.90 16.46 11.11
C PHE A 271 3.92 17.77 10.30
N THR A 272 4.30 17.66 9.04
CA THR A 272 4.18 18.74 8.05
C THR A 272 3.20 18.32 6.97
N PRO A 273 2.51 19.26 6.31
CA PRO A 273 1.71 18.94 5.14
C PRO A 273 2.56 18.20 4.10
N SER A 274 2.15 16.97 3.75
CA SER A 274 2.86 16.14 2.81
C SER A 274 2.23 16.27 1.44
N SER A 275 3.04 16.45 0.41
CA SER A 275 2.54 16.48 -0.97
C SER A 275 2.34 15.09 -1.56
N THR A 276 2.71 14.02 -0.85
CA THR A 276 2.71 12.64 -1.38
C THR A 276 1.96 11.65 -0.49
N ASP A 277 1.80 11.96 0.80
CA ASP A 277 1.19 11.07 1.80
C ASP A 277 -0.06 11.70 2.44
N GLU A 278 -1.21 11.06 2.19
CA GLU A 278 -2.50 11.41 2.77
C GLU A 278 -2.45 11.33 4.30
N ILE A 279 -1.78 10.32 4.87
CA ILE A 279 -1.77 10.04 6.30
C ILE A 279 -0.99 11.11 7.07
N GLU A 280 0.20 11.48 6.61
CA GLU A 280 0.99 12.55 7.24
C GLU A 280 0.21 13.87 7.24
N THR A 281 -0.49 14.16 6.14
CA THR A 281 -1.31 15.37 6.02
C THR A 281 -2.51 15.35 6.97
N LEU A 282 -3.17 14.20 7.14
CA LEU A 282 -4.24 14.04 8.13
C LEU A 282 -3.75 14.20 9.57
N LEU A 283 -2.59 13.61 9.89
CA LEU A 283 -1.96 13.76 11.21
C LEU A 283 -1.57 15.21 11.49
N TYR A 284 -1.10 15.95 10.48
CA TYR A 284 -0.88 17.40 10.57
C TYR A 284 -2.17 18.15 10.91
N PHE A 285 -3.27 17.91 10.19
CA PHE A 285 -4.55 18.57 10.47
C PHE A 285 -5.09 18.24 11.86
N TYR A 286 -4.90 16.99 12.33
CA TYR A 286 -5.32 16.58 13.65
C TYR A 286 -4.49 17.26 14.76
N CYS A 287 -3.17 17.32 14.62
CA CYS A 287 -2.29 17.86 15.67
C CYS A 287 -2.14 19.38 15.67
N SER A 288 -2.44 20.05 14.55
CA SER A 288 -2.37 21.51 14.41
C SER A 288 -3.70 22.10 13.92
N PRO A 289 -4.79 21.96 14.70
CA PRO A 289 -6.10 22.46 14.30
C PRO A 289 -6.10 23.99 14.29
N ASN A 290 -6.36 24.58 13.12
CA ASN A 290 -6.58 26.02 12.95
C ASN A 290 -7.96 26.23 12.31
N ALA A 291 -8.54 27.43 12.46
CA ALA A 291 -9.83 27.77 11.84
C ALA A 291 -9.86 27.54 10.31
N ASN A 292 -8.69 27.62 9.66
CA ASN A 292 -8.51 27.38 8.22
C ASN A 292 -8.05 25.95 7.88
N ASN A 293 -7.70 25.12 8.89
CA ASN A 293 -7.17 23.77 8.73
C ASN A 293 -8.13 22.75 9.35
N SER A 294 -9.30 22.58 8.72
CA SER A 294 -10.27 21.57 9.11
C SER A 294 -10.08 20.30 8.27
N TRP A 295 -10.14 19.13 8.89
CA TRP A 295 -10.14 17.85 8.19
C TRP A 295 -11.51 17.48 7.60
N LYS A 296 -12.59 18.12 8.06
CA LYS A 296 -13.98 17.80 7.67
C LYS A 296 -14.23 17.79 6.15
N PRO A 297 -13.69 18.73 5.36
CA PRO A 297 -13.86 18.69 3.91
C PRO A 297 -13.31 17.40 3.27
N TYR A 298 -12.36 16.73 3.92
CA TYR A 298 -11.71 15.50 3.44
C TYR A 298 -12.37 14.23 3.95
N GLU A 299 -13.48 14.33 4.69
CA GLU A 299 -14.20 13.21 5.29
C GLU A 299 -14.51 12.05 4.32
N PRO A 300 -15.00 12.28 3.09
CA PRO A 300 -15.25 11.19 2.13
C PRO A 300 -13.97 10.39 1.81
N SER A 301 -12.84 11.07 1.69
CA SER A 301 -11.54 10.46 1.42
C SER A 301 -11.00 9.72 2.64
N ILE A 302 -11.17 10.29 3.84
CA ILE A 302 -10.76 9.65 5.11
C ILE A 302 -11.51 8.33 5.31
N ARG A 303 -12.82 8.29 5.03
CA ARG A 303 -13.63 7.07 5.09
C ARG A 303 -13.05 5.96 4.22
N ILE A 304 -12.69 6.27 2.97
CA ILE A 304 -12.07 5.29 2.05
C ILE A 304 -10.67 4.88 2.51
N LEU A 305 -9.89 5.81 3.07
CA LEU A 305 -8.56 5.52 3.60
C LEU A 305 -8.60 4.61 4.84
N ALA A 306 -9.62 4.78 5.70
CA ALA A 306 -9.83 3.99 6.91
C ALA A 306 -10.23 2.53 6.63
N GLU A 307 -10.85 2.26 5.47
CA GLU A 307 -11.13 0.89 5.01
C GLU A 307 -9.86 0.10 4.64
N ARG A 308 -8.71 0.78 4.47
CA ARG A 308 -7.45 0.13 4.08
C ARG A 308 -6.80 -0.55 5.28
N GLU A 309 -6.25 -1.72 5.02
CA GLU A 309 -5.49 -2.50 6.00
C GLU A 309 -4.32 -1.67 6.59
N GLY A 310 -4.25 -1.58 7.92
CA GLY A 310 -3.23 -0.82 8.64
C GLY A 310 -3.60 0.66 8.89
N ASN A 311 -4.79 1.09 8.50
CA ASN A 311 -5.32 2.44 8.72
C ASN A 311 -6.49 2.49 9.72
N GLU A 312 -6.66 1.46 10.54
CA GLU A 312 -7.75 1.35 11.51
C GLU A 312 -7.73 2.53 12.51
N PHE A 313 -6.53 3.05 12.81
CA PHE A 313 -6.33 4.21 13.67
C PHE A 313 -7.03 5.49 13.18
N LEU A 314 -7.32 5.62 11.88
CA LEU A 314 -8.06 6.76 11.35
C LEU A 314 -9.49 6.83 11.90
N THR A 315 -10.12 5.68 12.14
CA THR A 315 -11.47 5.62 12.74
C THR A 315 -11.50 6.15 14.17
N LEU A 316 -10.37 6.05 14.89
CA LEU A 316 -10.21 6.57 16.24
C LEU A 316 -9.88 8.08 16.25
N LEU A 317 -9.09 8.55 15.27
CA LEU A 317 -8.75 9.97 15.15
C LEU A 317 -9.93 10.82 14.68
N PHE A 318 -10.73 10.29 13.77
CA PHE A 318 -11.81 11.02 13.11
C PHE A 318 -13.14 10.32 13.36
N PRO A 319 -13.69 10.40 14.59
CA PRO A 319 -14.97 9.77 14.91
C PRO A 319 -16.09 10.45 14.09
N GLY A 320 -16.95 9.65 13.48
CA GLY A 320 -18.05 10.13 12.63
C GLY A 320 -17.97 9.67 11.17
N ILE A 321 -16.80 9.27 10.68
CA ILE A 321 -16.60 8.83 9.29
C ILE A 321 -17.39 7.57 8.88
N ASN A 322 -17.97 6.85 9.84
CA ASN A 322 -18.74 5.61 9.62
C ASN A 322 -20.27 5.82 9.68
N GLN A 323 -20.74 7.07 9.82
CA GLN A 323 -22.17 7.39 9.83
C GLN A 323 -22.74 7.61 8.43
#